data_AF-A0A920Q7P3-F1
#
_entry.id   AF-A0A920Q7P3-F1
#
_cell.length_a   1.000
_cell.length_b   1.000
_cell.length_c   1.000
_cell.angle_alpha   90.00
_cell.angle_beta   90.00
_cell.angle_gamma   90.00
#
_symmetry.space_group_name_H-M   'P 1'
#
loop_
_entity.id
_entity.type
_entity.pdbx_description
1 polymer ?
#
loop_
_entity_poly.entity_id
_entity_poly.type
_entity_poly.pdbx_seq_one_letter_code
_entity_poly.pdbx_strand_id
1 'polypeptide(L)'
;MSLLICLPDSFHPQSLSNTLKSLDPELHIEIGPENVKDPSAVEFAVDWKNPEGHLLNYPNLKAISSYGHGVDNLLSDLNYRMEYPLYV
;
A
#
# COMPACT_ATOMS: atom_id res chain seq x y z
N MET A 1 2.08 -10.79 8.08
CA MET A 1 2.57 -9.95 6.99
C MET A 1 1.62 -10.00 5.81
N SER A 2 0.94 -8.89 5.54
CA SER A 2 0.17 -8.67 4.31
C SER A 2 0.62 -7.40 3.59
N LEU A 3 0.41 -7.41 2.27
CA LEU A 3 0.60 -6.30 1.36
C LEU A 3 -0.77 -5.74 0.99
N LEU A 4 -0.99 -4.46 1.28
CA LEU A 4 -2.16 -3.72 0.88
C LEU A 4 -1.93 -3.08 -0.50
N ILE A 5 -2.90 -3.21 -1.40
CA ILE A 5 -2.91 -2.55 -2.71
C ILE A 5 -4.09 -1.57 -2.75
N CYS A 6 -3.79 -0.28 -2.64
CA CYS A 6 -4.73 0.83 -2.73
C CYS A 6 -4.62 1.49 -4.12
N LEU A 7 -5.08 0.79 -5.15
CA LEU A 7 -5.07 1.31 -6.53
C LEU A 7 -6.51 1.42 -7.08
N PRO A 8 -6.77 2.41 -7.95
CA PRO A 8 -8.02 2.47 -8.69
C PRO A 8 -8.20 1.23 -9.57
N ASP A 9 -9.45 0.81 -9.81
CA ASP A 9 -9.76 -0.31 -10.71
C ASP A 9 -9.16 -0.15 -12.13
N SER A 10 -8.99 1.09 -12.59
CA SER A 10 -8.36 1.40 -13.90
C SER A 10 -6.90 0.95 -14.01
N PHE A 11 -6.20 0.74 -12.88
CA PHE A 11 -4.84 0.21 -12.84
C PHE A 11 -4.82 -1.32 -12.71
N HIS A 12 -5.98 -1.99 -12.74
CA HIS A 12 -6.12 -3.44 -12.66
C HIS A 12 -5.36 -4.05 -11.47
N PRO A 13 -5.67 -3.67 -10.22
CA PRO A 13 -4.98 -4.17 -9.02
C PRO A 13 -4.98 -5.70 -8.91
N GLN A 14 -6.01 -6.36 -9.46
CA GLN A 14 -6.10 -7.82 -9.55
C GLN A 14 -4.97 -8.43 -10.39
N SER A 15 -4.60 -7.78 -11.50
CA SER A 15 -3.49 -8.25 -12.34
C SER A 15 -2.16 -8.15 -11.60
N LEU A 16 -1.94 -7.03 -10.89
CA LEU A 16 -0.75 -6.84 -10.06
C LEU A 16 -0.68 -7.89 -8.94
N SER A 17 -1.79 -8.12 -8.23
CA SER A 17 -1.90 -9.18 -7.22
C SER A 17 -1.54 -10.55 -7.77
N ASN A 18 -2.06 -10.91 -8.95
CA ASN A 18 -1.78 -12.22 -9.56
C ASN A 18 -0.30 -12.36 -9.95
N THR A 19 0.32 -11.31 -10.47
CA THR A 19 1.74 -11.31 -10.78
C THR A 19 2.59 -11.46 -9.52
N LEU A 20 2.26 -10.71 -8.47
CA LEU A 20 2.96 -10.80 -7.18
C LEU A 20 2.81 -12.18 -6.55
N LYS A 21 1.61 -12.77 -6.56
CA LYS A 21 1.38 -14.15 -6.10
C LYS A 21 2.07 -15.21 -6.95
N SER A 22 2.33 -14.93 -8.23
CA SER A 22 3.09 -15.85 -9.09
C SER A 22 4.59 -15.83 -8.75
N LEU A 23 5.10 -14.70 -8.24
CA LEU A 23 6.48 -14.57 -7.77
C LEU A 23 6.64 -15.12 -6.35
N ASP A 24 5.65 -14.86 -5.49
CA ASP A 24 5.59 -15.34 -4.11
C ASP A 24 4.17 -15.79 -3.75
N PRO A 25 3.87 -17.11 -3.80
CA PRO A 25 2.56 -17.65 -3.48
C PRO A 25 2.14 -17.49 -2.01
N GLU A 26 3.09 -17.30 -1.10
CA GLU A 26 2.83 -17.15 0.34
C GLU A 26 2.48 -15.70 0.71
N LEU A 27 2.63 -14.76 -0.25
CA LEU A 27 2.31 -13.36 -0.05
C LEU A 27 0.81 -13.16 0.14
N HIS A 28 0.44 -12.67 1.31
CA HIS A 28 -0.92 -12.27 1.61
C HIS A 28 -1.18 -10.89 1.02
N ILE A 29 -2.05 -10.79 0.02
CA ILE A 29 -2.37 -9.54 -0.66
C ILE A 29 -3.82 -9.18 -0.37
N GLU A 30 -4.04 -7.95 0.09
CA GLU A 30 -5.34 -7.35 0.29
C GLU A 30 -5.51 -6.19 -0.69
N ILE A 31 -6.60 -6.22 -1.47
CA ILE A 31 -6.88 -5.22 -2.50
C ILE A 31 -8.01 -4.33 -1.98
N GLY A 32 -7.73 -3.04 -1.82
CA GLY A 32 -8.64 -2.08 -1.25
C GLY A 32 -8.67 -2.10 0.29
N PRO A 33 -8.68 -0.93 0.95
CA PRO A 33 -8.70 -0.83 2.41
C PRO A 33 -9.96 -1.46 3.04
N GLU A 34 -11.07 -1.53 2.31
CA GLU A 34 -12.33 -2.13 2.75
C GLU A 34 -12.27 -3.65 2.96
N ASN A 35 -11.30 -4.31 2.32
CA ASN A 35 -11.11 -5.76 2.42
C ASN A 35 -10.14 -6.16 3.54
N VAL A 36 -9.48 -5.19 4.17
CA VAL A 36 -8.53 -5.44 5.26
C VAL A 36 -9.28 -5.85 6.52
N LYS A 37 -9.06 -7.09 6.96
CA LYS A 37 -9.67 -7.62 8.19
C LYS A 37 -8.86 -7.33 9.45
N ASP A 38 -7.53 -7.33 9.31
CA ASP A 38 -6.62 -7.03 10.40
C ASP A 38 -5.61 -5.96 9.96
N PRO A 39 -5.84 -4.68 10.30
CA PRO A 39 -4.93 -3.60 9.96
C PRO A 39 -3.53 -3.77 10.56
N SER A 40 -3.39 -4.55 11.64
CA SER A 40 -2.09 -4.83 12.26
C SER A 40 -1.25 -5.84 11.46
N ALA A 41 -1.86 -6.64 10.59
CA ALA A 41 -1.15 -7.58 9.73
C ALA A 41 -0.51 -6.91 8.51
N VAL A 42 -1.00 -5.72 8.14
CA VAL A 42 -0.52 -4.93 7.00
C VAL A 42 0.83 -4.31 7.35
N GLU A 43 1.86 -4.75 6.62
CA GLU A 43 3.24 -4.27 6.81
C GLU A 43 3.74 -3.51 5.59
N PHE A 44 3.10 -3.67 4.44
CA PHE A 44 3.47 -2.99 3.20
C PHE A 44 2.23 -2.45 2.51
N ALA A 45 2.34 -1.28 1.89
CA ALA A 45 1.27 -0.69 1.10
C ALA A 45 1.76 -0.23 -0.27
N VAL A 46 0.99 -0.51 -1.32
CA VAL A 46 1.12 0.10 -2.64
C VAL A 46 0.00 1.11 -2.76
N ASP A 47 0.34 2.38 -2.88
CA ASP A 47 -0.62 3.49 -2.82
C ASP A 47 -0.61 4.36 -4.08
N TRP A 48 -1.78 4.88 -4.47
CA TRP A 48 -1.91 5.84 -5.56
C TRP A 48 -2.98 6.91 -5.29
N LYS A 49 -2.52 8.12 -4.95
CA LYS A 49 -3.37 9.33 -4.79
C LYS A 49 -4.60 9.10 -3.89
N ASN A 50 -4.46 8.30 -2.83
CA ASN A 50 -5.53 8.09 -1.86
C ASN A 50 -5.67 9.29 -0.90
N PRO A 51 -6.77 9.38 -0.13
CA PRO A 51 -6.98 10.48 0.81
C PRO A 51 -5.91 10.51 1.90
N GLU A 52 -5.54 11.75 2.29
CA GLU A 52 -4.53 12.02 3.31
C GLU A 52 -4.83 11.29 4.63
N GLY A 53 -3.83 10.59 5.16
CA GLY A 53 -3.91 9.95 6.47
C GLY A 53 -4.62 8.59 6.52
N HIS A 54 -5.07 8.04 5.38
CA HIS A 54 -5.72 6.71 5.40
C HIS A 54 -4.74 5.59 5.84
N LEU A 55 -3.44 5.77 5.59
CA LEU A 55 -2.40 4.81 6.00
C LEU A 55 -2.13 4.81 7.51
N LEU A 56 -2.59 5.82 8.25
CA LEU A 56 -2.48 5.89 9.71
C LEU A 56 -3.27 4.77 10.41
N ASN A 57 -4.19 4.11 9.69
CA ASN A 57 -4.96 2.99 10.20
C ASN A 57 -4.14 1.68 10.31
N TYR A 58 -2.92 1.64 9.77
CA TYR A 58 -2.07 0.45 9.74
C TYR A 58 -0.85 0.62 10.68
N PRO A 59 -0.95 0.21 11.96
CA PRO A 59 0.06 0.55 12.97
C PRO A 59 1.43 -0.14 12.77
N ASN A 60 1.46 -1.24 12.02
CA ASN A 60 2.67 -2.02 11.75
C ASN A 60 3.20 -1.80 10.33
N LEU A 61 2.73 -0.76 9.63
CA LEU A 61 3.19 -0.43 8.29
C LEU A 61 4.69 -0.13 8.33
N LYS A 62 5.48 -0.81 7.49
CA LYS A 62 6.94 -0.70 7.44
C LYS A 62 7.41 0.04 6.21
N ALA A 63 6.72 -0.10 5.08
CA ALA A 63 7.08 0.58 3.85
C ALA A 63 5.86 0.87 2.98
N ILE A 64 5.99 1.95 2.21
CA ILE A 64 4.99 2.41 1.26
C ILE A 64 5.65 2.52 -0.11
N SER A 65 4.96 2.06 -1.14
CA SER A 65 5.36 2.16 -2.55
C SER A 65 4.33 3.00 -3.31
N SER A 66 4.76 4.10 -3.93
CA SER A 66 3.88 4.98 -4.72
C SER A 66 3.73 4.45 -6.15
N TYR A 67 2.52 4.17 -6.61
CA TYR A 67 2.28 3.54 -7.92
C TYR A 67 2.07 4.54 -9.07
N GLY A 68 3.14 5.23 -9.45
CA GLY A 68 3.19 6.14 -10.61
C GLY A 68 3.76 7.51 -10.28
N HIS A 69 4.27 8.22 -11.29
CA HIS A 69 4.71 9.62 -11.29
C HIS A 69 5.00 10.29 -9.92
N GLY A 70 6.25 10.18 -9.47
CA GLY A 70 6.81 11.04 -8.41
C GLY A 70 6.23 10.81 -7.01
N VAL A 71 6.92 11.33 -6.00
CA VAL A 71 6.52 11.25 -4.59
C VAL A 71 5.70 12.45 -4.13
N ASP A 72 5.39 13.39 -5.02
CA ASP A 72 4.88 14.72 -4.66
C ASP A 72 3.57 14.68 -3.87
N ASN A 73 2.63 13.78 -4.23
CA ASN A 73 1.37 13.61 -3.51
C ASN A 73 1.54 12.84 -2.19
N LEU A 74 2.43 11.84 -2.14
CA LEU A 74 2.67 11.02 -0.94
C LEU A 74 3.44 11.78 0.14
N LEU A 75 4.30 12.72 -0.27
CA LEU A 75 5.00 13.63 0.64
C LEU A 75 4.07 14.66 1.30
N SER A 76 2.90 14.92 0.73
CA SER A 76 1.88 15.79 1.33
C SER A 76 1.07 15.03 2.40
N ASP A 77 0.75 13.75 2.13
CA ASP A 77 0.05 12.82 3.04
C ASP A 77 0.83 12.54 4.34
N LEU A 78 2.16 12.48 4.21
CA LEU A 78 3.08 12.27 5.31
C LEU A 78 3.33 13.60 6.05
N ASN A 79 2.52 13.90 7.05
CA ASN A 79 2.93 14.81 8.13
C ASN A 79 4.10 14.13 8.87
N TYR A 80 5.30 14.42 8.35
CA TYR A 80 6.56 13.70 8.48
C TYR A 80 6.90 13.25 9.92
N ARG A 81 6.53 12.01 10.27
CA ARG A 81 7.31 11.19 11.21
C ARG A 81 8.21 10.27 10.40
N MET A 82 9.49 10.63 10.39
CA MET A 82 10.63 9.94 9.80
C MET A 82 10.89 8.54 10.40
N GLU A 83 9.98 7.59 10.23
CA GLU A 83 10.23 6.21 10.69
C GLU A 83 10.01 5.13 9.62
N TYR A 84 9.47 5.45 8.44
CA TYR A 84 9.18 4.43 7.42
C TYR A 84 9.91 4.69 6.09
N PRO A 85 10.71 3.74 5.57
CA PRO A 85 11.33 3.87 4.26
C PRO A 85 10.28 3.96 3.16
N LEU A 86 10.36 5.05 2.39
CA LEU A 86 9.54 5.30 1.22
C LEU A 86 10.28 4.84 -0.04
N TYR A 87 9.62 4.03 -0.87
CA TYR A 87 10.13 3.60 -2.18
C TYR A 87 9.30 4.21 -3.30
N VAL A 88 9.99 4.73 -4.33
CA VAL A 88 9.43 5.42 -5.50
C VAL A 88 9.65 4.57 -6.74
#